data_AF-A0A377XCD5-F1
#
_entry.id   AF-A0A377XCD5-F1
#
_cell.length_a   1.000
_cell.length_b   1.000
_cell.length_c   1.000
_cell.angle_alpha   90.00
_cell.angle_beta   90.00
_cell.angle_gamma   90.00
#
_symmetry.space_group_name_H-M   'P 1'
#
loop_
_entity.id
_entity.type
_entity.pdbx_description
1 polymer ?
#
loop_
_entity_poly.entity_id
_entity_poly.type
_entity_poly.pdbx_seq_one_letter_code
_entity_poly.pdbx_strand_id
1 'polypeptide(L)' 'MDSLPAVSPTGIRFPDEIKRLLKEAAKREGRSVNSEVIKRIERSLRDDGYIKA' A
#
# COMPACT_ATOMS: atom_id res chain seq x y z
N MET A 1 -17.87 -0.36 -10.21
CA MET A 1 -16.65 0.39 -9.85
C MET A 1 -16.71 0.56 -8.36
N ASP A 2 -16.25 -0.45 -7.62
CA ASP A 2 -16.44 -0.51 -6.17
C ASP A 2 -15.63 0.59 -5.50
N SER A 3 -16.33 1.64 -5.09
CA SER A 3 -15.82 2.69 -4.21
C SER A 3 -15.41 2.03 -2.91
N LEU A 4 -14.10 1.97 -2.66
CA LEU A 4 -13.58 1.68 -1.33
C LEU A 4 -14.30 2.59 -0.33
N PRO A 5 -14.80 2.06 0.80
CA PRO A 5 -15.49 2.86 1.81
C PRO A 5 -14.62 4.07 2.16
N ALA A 6 -15.23 5.19 2.56
CA ALA A 6 -14.52 6.43 2.88
C ALA A 6 -13.56 6.23 4.07
N VAL A 7 -12.39 5.65 3.81
CA VAL A 7 -11.37 5.40 4.81
C VAL A 7 -10.68 6.73 5.07
N SER A 8 -10.67 7.17 6.33
CA SER A 8 -9.95 8.37 6.72
C SER A 8 -8.47 8.21 6.37
N PRO A 9 -7.81 9.26 5.84
CA PRO A 9 -6.40 9.19 5.49
C PRO A 9 -5.58 8.88 6.74
N THR A 10 -4.73 7.87 6.67
CA THR A 10 -3.93 7.38 7.80
C THR A 10 -2.88 8.39 8.29
N GLY A 11 -2.61 9.45 7.52
CA GLY A 11 -1.65 10.50 7.89
C GLY A 11 -0.17 10.07 7.85
N ILE A 12 0.14 8.91 7.26
CA ILE A 12 1.51 8.37 7.20
C ILE A 12 2.38 9.26 6.31
N ARG A 13 3.50 9.73 6.88
CA ARG A 13 4.52 10.50 6.16
C ARG A 13 5.60 9.57 5.63
N PHE A 14 5.73 9.50 4.31
CA PHE A 14 6.80 8.75 3.65
C PHE A 14 7.97 9.67 3.33
N PRO A 15 9.23 9.25 3.59
CA PRO A 15 10.40 9.91 3.05
C PRO A 15 10.34 9.98 1.51
N ASP A 16 10.93 11.02 0.91
CA ASP A 16 10.81 11.28 -0.53
C ASP A 16 11.33 10.13 -1.40
N GLU A 17 12.43 9.52 -1.00
CA GLU A 17 13.01 8.36 -1.70
C GLU A 17 12.04 7.17 -1.69
N ILE A 18 11.47 6.84 -0.53
CA ILE A 18 10.49 5.76 -0.39
C ILE A 18 9.24 6.05 -1.22
N LYS A 19 8.78 7.30 -1.22
CA LYS A 19 7.63 7.73 -2.04
C LYS A 19 7.92 7.58 -3.53
N ARG A 20 9.14 7.85 -3.98
CA ARG A 20 9.56 7.63 -5.39
C ARG A 20 9.52 6.15 -5.75
N LEU A 21 10.11 5.30 -4.91
CA LEU A 21 10.15 3.85 -5.12
C LEU A 21 8.74 3.24 -5.13
N LEU A 22 7.85 3.67 -4.24
CA LEU A 22 6.46 3.24 -4.21
C LEU A 22 5.70 3.63 -5.49
N LYS A 23 5.93 4.83 -6.03
CA LYS A 23 5.33 5.26 -7.31
C LYS A 23 5.81 4.41 -8.48
N GLU A 24 7.10 4.12 -8.55
CA GLU A 24 7.68 3.28 -9.60
C GLU A 24 7.14 1.85 -9.53
N ALA A 25 7.09 1.26 -8.34
CA ALA A 25 6.53 -0.07 -8.13
C ALA A 25 5.04 -0.13 -8.49
N ALA A 26 4.24 0.83 -8.03
CA ALA A 26 2.82 0.91 -8.35
C ALA A 26 2.58 1.01 -9.86
N LYS A 27 3.39 1.83 -10.57
CA LYS A 27 3.32 1.95 -12.04
C LYS A 27 3.65 0.63 -12.74
N ARG A 28 4.69 -0.08 -12.29
CA ARG A 28 5.09 -1.38 -12.86
C ARG A 28 4.01 -2.46 -12.70
N GLU A 29 3.31 -2.44 -11.58
CA GLU A 29 2.26 -3.40 -11.24
C GLU A 29 0.87 -3.00 -11.77
N GLY A 30 0.73 -1.83 -12.40
CA GLY A 30 -0.56 -1.30 -12.88
C GLY A 30 -1.52 -0.94 -11.74
N ARG A 31 -1.02 -0.56 -10.57
CA ARG A 31 -1.82 -0.24 -9.37
C ARG A 31 -1.73 1.24 -9.01
N SER A 32 -2.70 1.70 -8.21
CA SER A 32 -2.56 2.97 -7.51
C SER A 32 -1.46 2.87 -6.44
N VAL A 33 -0.81 3.99 -6.10
CA VAL A 33 0.19 4.04 -5.02
C VAL A 33 -0.40 3.55 -3.70
N ASN A 34 -1.65 3.90 -3.40
CA ASN A 34 -2.33 3.45 -2.20
C ASN A 34 -2.51 1.93 -2.17
N SER A 35 -2.99 1.35 -3.28
CA SER A 35 -3.16 -0.10 -3.40
C SER A 35 -1.83 -0.84 -3.27
N GLU A 36 -0.74 -0.28 -3.80
CA GLU A 36 0.60 -0.86 -3.66
C GLU A 36 1.10 -0.83 -2.21
N VAL A 37 0.89 0.28 -1.50
CA VAL A 37 1.21 0.40 -0.07
C VAL A 37 0.44 -0.64 0.74
N ILE A 38 -0.88 -0.74 0.53
CA ILE A 38 -1.72 -1.69 1.25
C ILE A 38 -1.24 -3.13 1.00
N LYS A 39 -1.02 -3.53 -0.26
CA LYS A 39 -0.56 -4.89 -0.58
C LYS A 39 0.79 -5.23 0.06
N ARG A 40 1.72 -4.26 0.11
CA ARG A 40 3.02 -4.46 0.77
C ARG A 40 2.87 -4.64 2.27
N ILE A 41 2.02 -3.85 2.91
CA ILE A 41 1.72 -3.97 4.34
C ILE A 41 1.02 -5.30 4.63
N GLU A 42 -0.01 -5.66 3.86
CA GLU A 42 -0.72 -6.94 3.99
C GLU A 42 0.23 -8.14 3.86
N ARG A 43 1.18 -8.08 2.92
CA ARG A 43 2.20 -9.12 2.77
C ARG A 43 3.07 -9.22 4.01
N SER A 44 3.61 -8.11 4.50
CA SER A 44 4.43 -8.09 5.73
C SER A 44 3.65 -8.62 6.92
N LEU A 45 2.42 -8.16 7.13
CA LEU A 45 1.57 -8.59 8.24
C LEU A 45 1.20 -10.07 8.15
N ARG A 46 1.07 -10.63 6.94
CA ARG A 46 0.88 -12.06 6.74
C ARG A 46 2.15 -12.84 7.07
N ASP A 47 3.30 -12.39 6.60
CA ASP A 47 4.60 -13.03 6.83
C ASP A 47 4.96 -13.00 8.33
N ASP A 48 4.59 -11.94 9.05
CA ASP A 48 4.72 -11.78 10.50
C ASP A 48 3.66 -12.57 11.30
N GLY A 49 2.68 -13.18 10.63
CA GLY A 49 1.64 -14.01 11.25
C GLY A 49 0.44 -13.26 11.84
N TYR A 50 0.33 -11.95 11.64
CA TYR A 50 -0.82 -11.14 12.09
C TYR A 50 -2.07 -11.37 11.23
N ILE A 51 -1.91 -11.73 9.95
CA ILE A 51 -3.01 -12.10 9.05
C ILE A 51 -2.91 -13.60 8.78
N LYS A 52 -3.91 -14.36 9.24
CA LYS A 52 -4.04 -15.78 8.88
C LYS A 52 -4.47 -15.87 7.41
N ALA A 53 -3.73 -16.69 6.66
CA ALA A 53 -4.01 -17.01 5.26
C ALA A 53 -5.35 -17.75 5.09
#